data_AF-A0AAV6A5C2-F1
#
_entry.id   AF-A0AAV6A5C2-F1
#
_cell.length_a   1.000
_cell.length_b   1.000
_cell.length_c   1.000
_cell.angle_alpha   90.00
_cell.angle_beta   90.00
_cell.angle_gamma   90.00
#
_symmetry.space_group_name_H-M   'P 1'
#
loop_
_entity.id
_entity.type
_entity.pdbx_description
1 polymer ?
#
loop_
_entity_poly.entity_id
_entity_poly.type
_entity_poly.pdbx_seq_one_letter_code
_entity_poly.pdbx_strand_id
1 'polypeptide(L)'
;MIELLHAVLVAPFADMAGNVTFLVEVLIGGIAAGLMYSLVALGFVLIFKASSVFNFAQGVMVLFAALTLVGLMEKGLPVPVALLLTVFVMIALAFAVERVVLRPLVNQEHIILFMATIGLNFFLEGFGEMAWGANVKRLDVGIPDTSFIVRGVQINRLELTAALTAAVLVTVLALFFQRTKIG
;
A
#
# COMPACT_ATOMS: atom_id res chain seq x y z
N MET A 1 1.98 -22.32 -29.33
CA MET A 1 2.91 -22.37 -28.18
C MET A 1 4.15 -21.50 -28.40
N ILE A 2 4.85 -21.61 -29.53
CA ILE A 2 6.05 -20.81 -29.84
C ILE A 2 5.73 -19.30 -29.96
N GLU A 3 4.62 -18.91 -30.61
CA GLU A 3 4.23 -17.49 -30.69
C GLU A 3 3.87 -16.87 -29.34
N LEU A 4 3.24 -17.65 -28.45
CA LEU A 4 2.93 -17.18 -27.10
C LEU A 4 4.21 -16.90 -26.31
N LEU A 5 5.21 -17.77 -26.47
CA LEU A 5 6.52 -17.60 -25.84
C LEU A 5 7.24 -16.36 -26.37
N HIS A 6 7.15 -16.12 -27.69
CA HIS A 6 7.75 -14.95 -28.33
C HIS A 6 7.05 -13.64 -27.91
N ALA A 7 5.71 -13.63 -27.87
CA ALA A 7 4.93 -12.47 -27.46
C ALA A 7 5.18 -12.07 -26.00
N VAL A 8 5.43 -13.03 -25.12
CA VAL A 8 5.67 -12.76 -23.69
C VAL A 8 7.14 -12.42 -23.40
N LEU A 9 8.10 -13.10 -24.05
CA LEU A 9 9.52 -13.01 -23.66
C LEU A 9 10.40 -12.20 -24.62
N VAL A 10 10.00 -12.00 -25.88
CA VAL A 10 10.88 -11.40 -26.90
C VAL A 10 10.32 -10.08 -27.42
N ALA A 11 9.02 -10.05 -27.76
CA ALA A 11 8.34 -8.86 -28.26
C ALA A 11 8.53 -7.61 -27.39
N PRO A 12 8.31 -7.63 -26.05
CA PRO A 12 8.45 -6.42 -25.24
C PRO A 12 9.88 -5.86 -25.25
N PHE A 13 10.90 -6.72 -25.27
CA PHE A 13 12.30 -6.27 -25.31
C PHE A 13 12.72 -5.78 -26.70
N ALA A 14 12.17 -6.39 -27.77
CA ALA A 14 12.36 -5.92 -29.13
C ALA A 14 11.74 -4.53 -29.34
N ASP A 15 10.55 -4.31 -28.78
CA ASP A 15 9.85 -3.03 -28.84
C ASP A 15 10.58 -1.95 -28.02
N MET A 16 11.14 -2.30 -26.86
CA MET A 16 12.01 -1.40 -26.08
C MET A 16 13.29 -1.02 -26.83
N ALA A 17 13.90 -1.95 -27.55
CA ALA A 17 15.10 -1.68 -28.34
C ALA A 17 14.79 -0.81 -29.58
N GLY A 18 13.61 -0.98 -30.18
CA GLY A 18 13.17 -0.23 -31.35
C GLY A 18 12.62 1.17 -31.03
N ASN A 19 12.11 1.39 -29.82
CA ASN A 19 11.42 2.63 -29.45
C ASN A 19 11.91 3.19 -28.11
N VAL A 20 12.82 4.17 -28.18
CA VAL A 20 13.40 4.85 -27.01
C VAL A 20 12.32 5.47 -26.11
N THR A 21 11.23 5.96 -26.69
CA THR A 21 10.10 6.54 -25.95
C THR A 21 9.42 5.50 -25.07
N PHE A 22 9.18 4.30 -25.62
CA PHE A 22 8.59 3.17 -24.89
C PHE A 22 9.54 2.66 -23.78
N LEU A 23 10.84 2.61 -24.04
CA LEU A 23 11.83 2.28 -23.00
C LEU A 23 11.75 3.25 -21.81
N VAL A 24 11.61 4.55 -22.06
CA VAL A 24 11.47 5.56 -21.00
C VAL A 24 10.16 5.42 -20.24
N GLU A 25 9.04 5.13 -20.91
CA GLU A 25 7.75 4.84 -20.26
C GLU A 25 7.88 3.67 -19.27
N VAL A 26 8.46 2.55 -19.72
CA VAL A 26 8.63 1.35 -18.89
C VAL A 26 9.56 1.61 -17.71
N LEU A 27 10.63 2.38 -17.90
CA LEU A 27 11.52 2.77 -16.80
C LEU A 27 10.81 3.64 -15.76
N ILE A 28 10.03 4.63 -16.20
CA ILE A 28 9.28 5.51 -15.28
C ILE A 28 8.21 4.70 -14.53
N GLY A 29 7.43 3.87 -15.24
CA GLY A 29 6.42 3.00 -14.63
C GLY A 29 7.03 1.99 -13.66
N GLY A 30 8.18 1.40 -14.02
CA GLY A 30 8.92 0.48 -13.17
C GLY A 30 9.43 1.13 -11.89
N ILE A 31 10.00 2.34 -11.98
CA ILE A 31 10.42 3.13 -10.81
C ILE A 31 9.22 3.50 -9.93
N ALA A 32 8.11 3.94 -10.54
CA ALA A 32 6.89 4.30 -9.82
C ALA A 32 6.34 3.10 -9.01
N ALA A 33 6.22 1.93 -9.65
CA ALA A 33 5.81 0.70 -8.99
C ALA A 33 6.79 0.28 -7.88
N GLY A 34 8.10 0.36 -8.14
CA GLY A 34 9.14 0.06 -7.15
C GLY A 34 9.05 0.94 -5.90
N LEU A 35 8.76 2.24 -6.05
CA LEU A 35 8.54 3.17 -4.94
C LEU A 35 7.32 2.78 -4.10
N MET A 36 6.22 2.39 -4.75
CA MET A 36 5.01 1.94 -4.06
C MET A 36 5.27 0.66 -3.26
N TYR A 37 5.96 -0.33 -3.84
CA TYR A 37 6.31 -1.55 -3.12
C TYR A 37 7.32 -1.30 -1.99
N SER A 38 8.23 -0.35 -2.17
CA SER A 38 9.18 0.07 -1.12
C SER A 38 8.47 0.63 0.11
N LEU A 39 7.40 1.41 -0.08
CA LEU A 39 6.60 1.94 1.04
C LEU A 39 5.93 0.81 1.83
N VAL A 40 5.37 -0.19 1.15
CA VAL A 40 4.77 -1.37 1.78
C VAL A 40 5.82 -2.18 2.56
N ALA A 41 6.97 -2.44 1.92
CA ALA A 41 8.09 -3.14 2.56
C ALA A 41 8.59 -2.39 3.80
N LEU A 42 8.72 -1.07 3.73
CA LEU A 42 9.10 -0.23 4.86
C LEU A 42 8.12 -0.41 6.02
N GLY A 43 6.80 -0.38 5.76
CA GLY A 43 5.79 -0.62 6.80
C GLY A 43 5.99 -1.94 7.54
N PHE A 44 6.23 -3.04 6.81
CA PHE A 44 6.53 -4.34 7.41
C PHE A 44 7.82 -4.32 8.25
N VAL A 45 8.89 -3.73 7.75
CA VAL A 45 10.17 -3.61 8.48
C VAL A 45 10.00 -2.80 9.76
N LEU A 46 9.24 -1.70 9.73
CA LEU A 46 9.02 -0.85 10.90
C LEU A 46 8.24 -1.58 12.00
N ILE A 47 7.19 -2.30 11.63
CA ILE A 47 6.42 -3.11 12.59
C ILE A 47 7.31 -4.20 13.19
N PHE A 48 8.08 -4.89 12.36
CA PHE A 48 8.97 -5.94 12.85
C PHE A 48 10.04 -5.38 13.79
N LYS A 49 10.67 -4.26 13.43
CA LYS A 49 11.70 -3.61 14.27
C LYS A 49 11.14 -3.15 15.61
N ALA A 50 9.92 -2.61 15.64
CA ALA A 50 9.30 -2.10 16.86
C ALA A 50 8.75 -3.22 17.77
N SER A 51 8.18 -4.27 17.19
CA SER A 51 7.52 -5.34 17.94
C SER A 51 8.36 -6.60 18.12
N SER A 52 9.42 -6.79 17.32
CA SER A 52 10.16 -8.06 17.13
C SER A 52 9.29 -9.20 16.58
N VAL A 53 8.16 -8.87 15.94
CA VAL A 53 7.13 -9.83 15.52
C VAL A 53 6.68 -9.54 14.10
N PHE A 54 6.49 -10.60 13.31
CA PHE A 54 5.83 -10.50 12.02
C PHE A 54 4.30 -10.41 12.20
N ASN A 55 3.73 -9.25 11.87
CA ASN A 55 2.28 -9.07 11.85
C ASN A 55 1.70 -9.46 10.47
N PHE A 56 1.03 -10.60 10.38
CA PHE A 56 0.39 -11.06 9.14
C PHE A 56 -0.93 -10.36 8.84
N ALA A 57 -1.54 -9.69 9.82
CA ALA A 57 -2.76 -8.90 9.62
C ALA A 57 -2.51 -7.58 8.88
N GLN A 58 -1.25 -7.25 8.57
CA GLN A 58 -0.86 -6.00 7.92
C GLN A 58 -1.61 -5.76 6.59
N GLY A 59 -1.86 -6.81 5.81
CA GLY A 59 -2.63 -6.72 4.57
C GLY A 59 -4.07 -6.27 4.82
N VAL A 60 -4.77 -6.91 5.75
CA VAL A 60 -6.15 -6.55 6.09
C VAL A 60 -6.23 -5.20 6.81
N MET A 61 -5.20 -4.79 7.56
CA MET A 61 -5.17 -3.42 8.10
C MET A 61 -5.17 -2.36 6.99
N VAL A 62 -4.49 -2.62 5.86
CA VAL A 62 -4.55 -1.74 4.68
C VAL A 62 -5.93 -1.78 4.01
N LEU A 63 -6.53 -2.97 3.90
CA LEU A 63 -7.91 -3.12 3.40
C LEU A 63 -8.90 -2.31 4.27
N PHE A 64 -8.78 -2.43 5.60
CA PHE A 64 -9.62 -1.71 6.55
C PHE A 64 -9.47 -0.19 6.42
N ALA A 65 -8.25 0.29 6.20
CA ALA A 65 -7.99 1.71 5.92
C ALA A 65 -8.70 2.16 4.63
N ALA A 66 -8.63 1.35 3.56
CA ALA A 66 -9.31 1.63 2.30
C ALA A 66 -10.84 1.63 2.45
N LEU A 67 -11.42 0.64 3.14
CA LEU A 67 -12.85 0.56 3.42
C LEU A 67 -13.34 1.75 4.26
N THR A 68 -12.58 2.13 5.28
CA THR A 68 -12.87 3.31 6.10
C THR A 68 -12.88 4.58 5.26
N LEU A 69 -11.88 4.76 4.39
CA LEU A 69 -11.78 5.92 3.51
C LEU A 69 -12.97 5.99 2.53
N VAL A 70 -13.26 4.90 1.81
CA VAL A 70 -14.39 4.88 0.87
C VAL A 70 -15.70 5.08 1.61
N GLY A 71 -15.88 4.46 2.77
CA GLY A 71 -17.09 4.63 3.58
C GLY A 71 -17.31 6.07 4.06
N LEU A 72 -16.24 6.83 4.30
CA LEU A 72 -16.33 8.27 4.60
C LEU A 72 -16.65 9.09 3.34
N MET A 73 -16.09 8.72 2.20
CA MET A 73 -16.35 9.39 0.92
C MET A 73 -17.78 9.17 0.42
N GLU A 74 -18.34 7.97 0.60
CA GLU A 74 -19.75 7.67 0.30
C GLU A 74 -20.72 8.49 1.16
N LYS A 75 -20.30 8.91 2.35
CA LYS A 75 -21.07 9.85 3.20
C LYS A 75 -20.97 11.31 2.73
N GLY A 76 -20.28 11.58 1.62
CA GLY A 76 -20.15 12.90 1.03
C GLY A 76 -19.03 13.76 1.63
N LEU A 77 -18.12 13.18 2.44
CA LEU A 77 -17.00 13.94 2.98
C LEU A 77 -15.96 14.23 1.87
N PRO A 78 -15.37 15.43 1.85
CA PRO A 78 -14.29 15.74 0.92
C PRO A 78 -13.06 14.88 1.21
N VAL A 79 -12.37 14.46 0.14
CA VAL A 79 -11.23 13.52 0.18
C VAL A 79 -10.17 13.87 1.26
N PRO A 80 -9.73 15.14 1.43
CA PRO A 80 -8.72 15.46 2.43
C PRO A 80 -9.20 15.22 3.88
N VAL A 81 -10.48 15.50 4.16
CA VAL A 81 -11.07 15.31 5.49
C VAL A 81 -11.29 13.82 5.74
N ALA A 82 -11.76 13.08 4.73
CA ALA A 82 -11.92 11.64 4.81
C ALA A 82 -10.57 10.95 5.08
N LEU A 83 -9.49 11.38 4.41
CA LEU A 83 -8.14 10.85 4.62
C LEU A 83 -7.63 11.09 6.03
N LEU A 84 -7.77 12.32 6.56
CA LEU A 84 -7.38 12.62 7.94
C LEU A 84 -8.16 11.79 8.96
N LEU A 85 -9.47 11.65 8.80
CA LEU A 85 -10.28 10.82 9.67
C LEU A 85 -9.89 9.34 9.59
N THR A 86 -9.61 8.82 8.40
CA THR A 86 -9.09 7.46 8.22
C THR A 86 -7.78 7.26 8.97
N VAL A 87 -6.85 8.22 8.91
CA VAL A 87 -5.59 8.15 9.68
C VAL A 87 -5.87 8.05 11.18
N PHE A 88 -6.78 8.87 11.72
CA PHE A 88 -7.18 8.79 13.13
C PHE A 88 -7.79 7.44 13.50
N VAL A 89 -8.69 6.91 12.67
CA VAL A 89 -9.30 5.59 12.88
C VAL A 89 -8.24 4.49 12.86
N MET A 90 -7.28 4.57 11.94
CA MET A 90 -6.20 3.59 11.84
C MET A 90 -5.21 3.67 13.01
N ILE A 91 -4.93 4.86 13.55
CA ILE A 91 -4.14 5.01 14.78
C ILE A 91 -4.87 4.35 15.96
N ALA A 92 -6.18 4.61 16.10
CA ALA A 92 -6.99 3.99 17.15
C ALA A 92 -7.03 2.47 17.02
N LEU A 93 -7.19 1.95 15.80
CA LEU A 93 -7.17 0.52 15.50
C LEU A 93 -5.80 -0.10 15.81
N ALA A 94 -4.72 0.53 15.36
CA ALA A 94 -3.36 0.07 15.61
C ALA A 94 -3.07 0.00 17.12
N PHE A 95 -3.46 1.02 17.88
CA PHE A 95 -3.33 1.03 19.33
C PHE A 95 -4.17 -0.07 20.01
N ALA A 96 -5.41 -0.29 19.54
CA ALA A 96 -6.27 -1.36 20.06
C ALA A 96 -5.66 -2.75 19.80
N VAL A 97 -5.21 -3.01 18.56
CA VAL A 97 -4.53 -4.26 18.18
C VAL A 97 -3.25 -4.45 18.99
N GLU A 98 -2.43 -3.41 19.13
CA GLU A 98 -1.22 -3.45 19.93
C GLU A 98 -1.54 -3.82 21.39
N ARG A 99 -2.50 -3.14 22.00
CA ARG A 99 -2.81 -3.29 23.42
C ARG A 99 -3.47 -4.63 23.75
N VAL A 100 -4.35 -5.11 22.88
CA VAL A 100 -5.21 -6.29 23.12
C VAL A 100 -4.58 -7.57 22.59
N VAL A 101 -3.94 -7.53 21.42
CA VAL A 101 -3.44 -8.74 20.75
C VAL A 101 -1.93 -8.86 20.87
N LEU A 102 -1.17 -7.82 20.49
CA LEU A 102 0.28 -7.93 20.43
C LEU A 102 0.93 -7.90 21.81
N ARG A 103 0.53 -6.97 22.69
CA ARG A 103 1.15 -6.77 24.00
C ARG A 103 1.09 -7.99 24.93
N PRO A 104 -0.02 -8.76 25.01
CA PRO A 104 -0.06 -9.98 25.81
C PRO A 104 0.79 -11.12 25.25
N LEU A 105 1.10 -11.10 23.96
CA LEU A 105 1.87 -12.14 23.27
C LEU A 105 3.37 -11.81 23.22
N VAL A 106 3.80 -10.69 23.81
CA VAL A 106 5.22 -10.35 23.94
C VAL A 106 5.91 -11.44 24.78
N ASN A 107 7.02 -11.98 24.26
CA ASN A 107 7.79 -13.12 24.79
C ASN A 107 7.20 -14.52 24.56
N GLN A 108 6.15 -14.66 23.75
CA GLN A 108 5.68 -15.99 23.31
C GLN A 108 6.45 -16.48 22.07
N GLU A 109 6.32 -17.77 21.77
CA GLU A 109 6.94 -18.37 20.60
C GLU A 109 6.39 -17.77 19.30
N HIS A 110 7.24 -17.60 18.28
CA HIS A 110 6.89 -16.99 16.99
C HIS A 110 5.65 -17.60 16.32
N ILE A 111 5.44 -18.91 16.47
CA ILE A 111 4.29 -19.63 15.91
C ILE A 111 2.96 -19.15 16.55
N ILE A 112 2.95 -18.83 17.84
CA ILE A 112 1.76 -18.35 18.55
C ILE A 112 1.33 -16.99 17.97
N LEU A 113 2.30 -16.10 17.71
CA LEU A 113 2.01 -14.79 17.13
C LEU A 113 1.59 -14.88 15.66
N PHE A 114 2.18 -15.83 14.91
CA PHE A 114 1.72 -16.15 13.56
C PHE A 114 0.23 -16.54 13.57
N MET A 115 -0.16 -17.51 14.39
CA MET A 115 -1.55 -17.95 14.47
C MET A 115 -2.48 -16.84 14.97
N ALA A 116 -2.06 -16.05 15.95
CA ALA A 116 -2.84 -14.93 16.47
C ALA A 116 -3.08 -13.85 15.41
N THR A 117 -2.07 -13.52 14.60
CA THR A 117 -2.19 -12.50 13.55
C THR A 117 -3.00 -13.00 12.35
N ILE A 118 -3.01 -14.30 12.06
CA ILE A 118 -3.97 -14.90 11.11
C ILE A 118 -5.41 -14.79 11.65
N GLY A 119 -5.62 -15.12 12.93
CA GLY A 119 -6.92 -14.95 13.57
C GLY A 119 -7.40 -13.50 13.55
N LEU A 120 -6.49 -12.56 13.82
CA LEU A 120 -6.74 -11.13 13.72
C LEU A 120 -7.06 -10.70 12.29
N ASN A 121 -6.38 -11.26 11.28
CA ASN A 121 -6.64 -10.99 9.87
C ASN A 121 -8.10 -11.29 9.52
N PHE A 122 -8.58 -12.50 9.81
CA PHE A 122 -9.97 -12.89 9.56
C PHE A 122 -10.96 -12.09 10.40
N PHE A 123 -10.63 -11.78 11.64
CA PHE A 123 -11.48 -10.96 12.50
C PHE A 123 -11.66 -9.54 11.95
N LEU A 124 -10.57 -8.89 11.55
CA LEU A 124 -10.62 -7.53 10.99
C LEU A 124 -11.27 -7.50 9.61
N GLU A 125 -11.09 -8.54 8.80
CA GLU A 125 -11.72 -8.69 7.50
C GLU A 125 -13.24 -8.81 7.66
N GLY A 126 -13.71 -9.76 8.48
CA GLY A 126 -15.13 -9.91 8.78
C GLY A 126 -15.74 -8.69 9.48
N PHE A 127 -15.00 -8.03 10.37
CA PHE A 127 -15.46 -6.79 11.01
C PHE A 127 -15.57 -5.64 9.99
N GLY A 128 -14.62 -5.53 9.06
CA GLY A 128 -14.66 -4.55 7.97
C GLY A 128 -15.85 -4.78 7.04
N GLU A 129 -16.09 -6.03 6.65
CA GLU A 129 -17.26 -6.39 5.85
C GLU A 129 -18.59 -6.14 6.58
N MET A 130 -18.64 -6.38 7.90
CA MET A 130 -19.83 -6.10 8.69
C MET A 130 -20.11 -4.59 8.81
N ALA A 131 -19.07 -3.77 8.98
CA ALA A 131 -19.23 -2.33 9.19
C ALA A 131 -19.42 -1.52 7.89
N TRP A 132 -18.81 -1.93 6.77
CA TRP A 132 -18.86 -1.20 5.49
C TRP A 132 -19.54 -1.97 4.34
N GLY A 133 -19.86 -3.25 4.55
CA GLY A 133 -20.43 -4.14 3.54
C GLY A 133 -19.36 -4.87 2.72
N ALA A 134 -19.69 -6.08 2.24
CA ALA A 134 -18.83 -6.93 1.42
C ALA A 134 -18.81 -6.58 -0.09
N ASN A 135 -19.36 -5.41 -0.48
CA ASN A 135 -19.43 -5.02 -1.88
C ASN A 135 -18.08 -4.47 -2.36
N VAL A 136 -17.75 -4.72 -3.64
CA VAL A 136 -16.57 -4.12 -4.28
C VAL A 136 -16.77 -2.61 -4.37
N LYS A 137 -16.02 -1.88 -3.55
CA LYS A 137 -16.02 -0.42 -3.51
C LYS A 137 -14.90 0.13 -4.38
N ARG A 138 -15.24 1.00 -5.33
CA ARG A 138 -14.24 1.74 -6.11
C ARG A 138 -13.77 2.95 -5.31
N LEU A 139 -12.47 3.05 -5.09
CA LEU A 139 -11.86 4.21 -4.47
C LEU A 139 -11.54 5.25 -5.56
N ASP A 140 -12.41 6.25 -5.70
CA ASP A 140 -12.17 7.41 -6.58
C ASP A 140 -11.75 8.62 -5.74
N VAL A 141 -10.44 8.77 -5.56
CA VAL A 141 -9.83 9.90 -4.82
C VAL A 141 -9.93 11.24 -5.55
N GLY A 142 -10.66 11.33 -6.67
CA GLY A 142 -10.81 12.57 -7.46
C GLY A 142 -9.54 12.97 -8.21
N ILE A 143 -8.56 12.06 -8.30
CA ILE A 143 -7.40 12.21 -9.17
C ILE A 143 -7.79 11.63 -10.52
N PRO A 144 -7.87 12.44 -11.60
CA PRO A 144 -8.25 11.94 -12.90
C PRO A 144 -7.27 10.84 -13.34
N ASP A 145 -7.80 9.66 -13.70
CA ASP A 145 -7.06 8.55 -14.34
C ASP A 145 -6.72 8.89 -15.81
N THR A 146 -6.47 10.17 -16.07
CA THR A 146 -6.11 10.69 -17.39
C THR A 146 -4.61 10.51 -17.55
N SER A 147 -4.24 9.69 -18.52
CA SER A 147 -2.86 9.64 -19.00
C SER A 147 -2.53 10.95 -19.74
N PHE A 148 -1.37 11.50 -19.47
CA PHE A 148 -0.84 12.62 -20.24
C PHE A 148 0.30 12.12 -21.12
N ILE A 149 0.27 12.50 -22.39
CA ILE A 149 1.33 12.19 -23.35
C ILE A 149 2.30 13.37 -23.34
N VAL A 150 3.48 13.20 -22.75
CA VAL A 150 4.56 14.20 -22.80
C VAL A 150 5.62 13.70 -23.77
N ARG A 151 5.77 14.38 -24.91
CA ARG A 151 6.74 14.03 -25.97
C ARG A 151 6.67 12.57 -26.43
N GLY A 152 5.46 12.02 -26.51
CA GLY A 152 5.22 10.62 -26.92
C GLY A 152 5.26 9.61 -25.77
N VAL A 153 5.62 10.01 -24.55
CA VAL A 153 5.65 9.17 -23.33
C VAL A 153 4.28 9.27 -22.64
N GLN A 154 3.54 8.17 -22.56
CA GLN A 154 2.28 8.05 -21.84
C GLN A 154 2.55 7.81 -20.35
N ILE A 155 2.22 8.80 -19.51
CA ILE A 155 2.38 8.69 -18.05
C ILE A 155 1.01 8.81 -17.39
N ASN A 156 0.67 7.87 -16.52
CA ASN A 156 -0.55 7.93 -15.74
C ASN A 156 -0.38 8.93 -14.56
N ARG A 157 -1.31 9.90 -14.45
CA ARG A 157 -1.30 10.89 -13.36
C ARG A 157 -1.51 10.26 -11.99
N LEU A 158 -2.31 9.19 -11.88
CA LEU A 158 -2.52 8.44 -10.64
C LEU A 158 -1.21 7.77 -10.19
N GLU A 159 -0.54 7.06 -11.09
CA GLU A 159 0.74 6.39 -10.79
C GLU A 159 1.83 7.39 -10.41
N LEU A 160 1.94 8.51 -11.13
CA LEU A 160 2.94 9.52 -10.82
C LEU A 160 2.68 10.20 -9.48
N THR A 161 1.42 10.54 -9.16
CA THR A 161 1.07 11.15 -7.87
C THR A 161 1.21 10.16 -6.72
N ALA A 162 0.86 8.88 -6.91
CA ALA A 162 1.08 7.81 -5.95
C ALA A 162 2.58 7.56 -5.70
N ALA A 163 3.39 7.53 -6.76
CA ALA A 163 4.83 7.38 -6.66
C ALA A 163 5.49 8.56 -5.96
N LEU A 164 5.04 9.79 -6.25
CA LEU A 164 5.56 11.01 -5.62
C LEU A 164 5.19 11.06 -4.13
N THR A 165 3.95 10.72 -3.77
CA THR A 165 3.55 10.64 -2.35
C THR A 165 4.31 9.53 -1.62
N ALA A 166 4.48 8.36 -2.24
CA ALA A 166 5.30 7.28 -1.69
C ALA A 166 6.76 7.71 -1.50
N ALA A 167 7.38 8.38 -2.49
CA ALA A 167 8.75 8.87 -2.40
C ALA A 167 8.92 9.87 -1.25
N VAL A 168 7.98 10.82 -1.08
CA VAL A 168 7.98 11.77 0.03
C VAL A 168 7.89 11.04 1.37
N LEU A 169 6.94 10.11 1.52
CA LEU A 169 6.74 9.35 2.76
C LEU A 169 7.95 8.48 3.11
N VAL A 170 8.48 7.74 2.13
CA VAL A 170 9.70 6.93 2.30
C VAL A 170 10.87 7.81 2.71
N THR A 171 11.04 8.98 2.07
CA THR A 171 12.13 9.92 2.41
C THR A 171 11.98 10.44 3.84
N VAL A 172 10.77 10.88 4.22
CA VAL A 172 10.49 11.39 5.57
C VAL A 172 10.75 10.30 6.62
N LEU A 173 10.24 9.09 6.41
CA LEU A 173 10.44 7.97 7.34
C LEU A 173 11.91 7.55 7.40
N ALA A 174 12.59 7.43 6.25
CA ALA A 174 14.01 7.09 6.21
C ALA A 174 14.86 8.13 6.95
N LEU A 175 14.61 9.43 6.72
CA LEU A 175 15.30 10.50 7.45
C LEU A 175 15.00 10.45 8.94
N PHE A 176 13.75 10.22 9.33
CA PHE A 176 13.35 10.08 10.72
C PHE A 176 14.15 8.96 11.40
N PHE A 177 14.20 7.75 10.83
CA PHE A 177 14.92 6.62 11.42
C PHE A 177 16.44 6.75 11.37
N GLN A 178 17.02 7.36 10.33
CA GLN A 178 18.47 7.52 10.23
C GLN A 178 19.01 8.67 11.08
N ARG A 179 18.21 9.72 11.32
CA ARG A 179 18.67 10.94 12.02
C ARG A 179 18.17 11.07 13.45
N THR A 180 17.12 10.36 13.86
CA THR A 180 16.59 10.47 15.23
C THR A 180 17.08 9.34 16.13
N LYS A 181 17.34 9.66 17.41
CA LYS A 181 17.83 8.72 18.44
C LYS A 181 16.82 7.63 18.85
N ILE A 182 15.61 7.68 18.32
CA ILE A 182 14.52 6.72 18.57
C ILE A 182 14.55 5.59 17.51
N GLY A 183 15.32 5.78 16.42
CA GLY A 183 15.53 4.80 15.35
C GLY A 183 16.59 3.77 15.68
#